data_AF-A0A9P0PF00-F1
#
_entry.id   AF-A0A9P0PF00-F1
#
_cell.length_a   1.000
_cell.length_b   1.000
_cell.length_c   1.000
_cell.angle_alpha   90.00
_cell.angle_beta   90.00
_cell.angle_gamma   90.00
#
_symmetry.space_group_name_H-M   'P 1'
#
loop_
_entity.id
_entity.type
_entity.pdbx_description
1 polymer ?
#
loop_
_entity_poly.entity_id
_entity_poly.type
_entity_poly.pdbx_seq_one_letter_code
_entity_poly.pdbx_strand_id
1 'polypeptide(L)' 'MKQNIGRGEFSQFPNLSQTSCQEDDVSTYDQHLNALYSDFESRFEDILTMEPYKIDAKC' A
#
# COMPACT_ATOMS: atom_id res chain seq x y z
N MET A 1 5.99 33.20 6.26
CA MET A 1 6.60 32.17 5.39
C MET A 1 6.13 30.81 5.89
N LYS A 2 5.60 29.96 5.01
CA LYS A 2 5.15 28.62 5.36
C LYS A 2 6.37 27.71 5.24
N GLN A 3 6.92 27.26 6.38
CA GLN A 3 7.98 26.26 6.37
C GLN A 3 7.31 24.89 6.26
N ASN A 4 7.62 24.17 5.20
CA ASN A 4 7.16 22.80 5.02
C ASN A 4 8.01 21.94 5.94
N ILE A 5 7.36 21.20 6.83
CA ILE A 5 8.04 20.30 7.77
C ILE A 5 8.64 19.15 6.96
N GLY A 6 9.93 18.87 7.13
CA GLY A 6 10.60 17.73 6.51
C GLY A 6 10.09 16.39 7.05
N ARG A 7 10.28 15.30 6.30
CA ARG A 7 10.02 13.95 6.83
C ARG A 7 10.91 13.70 8.06
N GLY A 8 10.34 13.14 9.13
CA GLY A 8 11.06 12.88 10.38
C GLY A 8 11.24 14.08 11.33
N GLU A 9 10.86 15.30 10.92
CA GLU A 9 10.98 16.50 11.76
C GLU A 9 9.79 16.66 12.72
N PHE A 10 9.70 15.76 13.70
CA PHE A 10 8.62 15.78 14.70
C PHE A 10 8.98 16.52 15.98
N SER A 11 10.19 17.09 16.06
CA SER A 11 10.71 17.81 17.24
C SER A 11 9.82 18.98 17.67
N GLN A 12 9.07 19.57 16.74
CA GLN A 12 8.11 20.64 17.02
C GLN A 12 6.85 20.16 17.75
N PHE A 13 6.54 18.87 17.70
CA PHE A 13 5.35 18.29 18.32
C PHE A 13 5.75 17.58 19.63
N PRO A 14 5.36 18.09 20.81
CA PRO A 14 5.79 17.52 22.10
C PRO A 14 5.53 16.01 22.22
N ASN A 15 4.38 15.55 21.71
CA ASN A 15 3.95 14.16 21.77
C ASN A 15 4.57 13.25 20.70
N LEU A 16 5.16 13.83 19.64
CA LEU A 16 5.77 13.11 18.52
C LEU A 16 7.28 13.33 18.45
N SER A 17 7.84 14.15 19.35
CA SER A 17 9.27 14.47 19.40
C SER A 17 10.16 13.24 19.57
N GLN A 18 9.62 12.18 20.19
CA GLN A 18 10.29 10.90 20.39
C GLN A 18 9.87 9.84 19.37
N THR A 19 8.87 10.09 18.54
CA THR A 19 8.47 9.15 17.50
C THR A 19 9.43 9.29 16.33
N SER A 20 10.41 8.38 16.26
CA SER A 20 11.22 8.19 15.06
C SER A 20 10.44 7.29 14.10
N CYS A 21 9.89 7.86 13.03
CA CYS A 21 9.54 7.06 11.87
C CYS A 21 10.80 6.98 11.00
N GLN A 22 11.51 5.84 11.05
CA GLN A 22 12.64 5.62 10.16
C GLN A 22 12.07 5.51 8.74
N GLU A 23 12.59 6.29 7.79
CA GLU A 23 12.12 6.18 6.39
C GLU A 23 12.27 4.75 5.84
N ASP A 24 13.27 4.03 6.36
CA ASP A 24 13.51 2.61 6.08
C ASP A 24 12.33 1.72 6.48
N ASP A 25 11.63 2.03 7.58
CA ASP A 25 10.46 1.26 8.02
C ASP A 25 9.29 1.44 7.04
N VAL A 26 9.10 2.66 6.53
CA VAL A 26 8.05 2.97 5.55
C VAL A 26 8.34 2.32 4.21
N SER A 27 9.59 2.39 3.75
CA SER A 27 10.01 1.71 2.52
C SER A 27 9.88 0.19 2.63
N THR A 28 10.24 -0.38 3.77
CA THR A 28 10.12 -1.83 4.02
C THR A 28 8.64 -2.25 4.05
N TYR A 29 7.78 -1.46 4.70
CA TYR A 29 6.35 -1.70 4.71
C TYR A 29 5.74 -1.64 3.30
N ASP A 30 6.12 -0.66 2.48
CA ASP A 30 5.68 -0.54 1.09
C ASP A 30 6.11 -1.75 0.25
N GLN A 31 7.36 -2.20 0.40
CA GLN A 31 7.84 -3.43 -0.25
C GLN A 31 7.03 -4.66 0.14
N HIS A 32 6.68 -4.81 1.43
CA HIS A 32 5.84 -5.91 1.89
C HIS A 32 4.43 -5.85 1.30
N LEU A 33 3.82 -4.67 1.19
CA LEU A 33 2.52 -4.49 0.56
C LEU A 33 2.55 -4.88 -0.92
N ASN A 34 3.59 -4.46 -1.64
CA ASN A 34 3.77 -4.81 -3.04
C ASN A 34 3.94 -6.32 -3.22
N ALA A 35 4.76 -6.98 -2.38
CA ALA A 35 4.94 -8.43 -2.42
C ALA A 35 3.64 -9.20 -2.14
N LEU A 36 2.86 -8.75 -1.15
CA LEU A 36 1.55 -9.32 -0.82
C LEU A 36 0.56 -9.18 -1.99
N TYR A 37 0.55 -8.02 -2.64
CA TYR A 37 -0.31 -7.76 -3.78
C TYR A 37 0.05 -8.67 -4.97
N SER A 38 1.34 -8.79 -5.29
CA SER A 38 1.80 -9.69 -6.36
C SER A 38 1.49 -11.17 -6.07
N ASP A 39 1.62 -11.62 -4.81
CA ASP A 39 1.22 -12.98 -4.43
C ASP A 39 -0.28 -13.19 -4.60
N PHE A 40 -1.10 -12.22 -4.18
CA PHE A 40 -2.54 -12.27 -4.37
C PHE A 40 -2.92 -12.36 -5.85
N GLU A 41 -2.38 -11.48 -6.71
CA GLU A 41 -2.66 -11.52 -8.15
C GLU A 41 -2.26 -12.86 -8.76
N SER A 42 -1.08 -13.38 -8.44
CA SER A 42 -0.62 -14.67 -8.98
C SER A 42 -1.47 -15.85 -8.51
N ARG A 43 -1.93 -15.84 -7.26
CA ARG A 43 -2.71 -16.96 -6.69
C ARG A 43 -4.15 -17.00 -7.15
N PHE A 44 -4.70 -15.85 -7.55
CA PHE A 44 -6.10 -15.71 -7.93
C PHE A 44 -6.26 -15.23 -9.38
N GLU A 45 -5.21 -15.32 -10.21
CA GLU A 45 -5.24 -14.91 -11.62
C GLU A 45 -6.40 -15.56 -12.37
N ASP A 46 -6.66 -16.84 -12.11
CA ASP A 46 -7.75 -17.62 -12.71
C ASP A 46 -9.13 -17.06 -12.37
N ILE A 47 -9.35 -16.64 -11.12
CA ILE A 47 -10.58 -16.01 -10.67
C ILE A 47 -10.69 -14.58 -11.22
N LEU A 48 -9.59 -13.83 -11.23
CA LEU A 48 -9.54 -12.45 -11.71
C LEU A 48 -9.75 -12.36 -13.24
N THR A 49 -9.34 -13.37 -13.99
CA THR A 49 -9.46 -13.45 -15.45
C THR A 49 -10.68 -14.26 -15.91
N MET A 50 -11.47 -14.78 -14.97
CA MET A 50 -12.68 -15.51 -15.28
C MET A 50 -13.68 -14.57 -15.98
N GLU A 51 -13.92 -14.79 -17.28
CA GLU A 51 -15.03 -14.09 -17.94
C GLU A 51 -16.35 -14.56 -17.28
N PRO A 52 -17.22 -13.63 -16.85
CA PRO A 52 -18.55 -14.01 -16.39
C PRO A 52 -19.22 -14.76 -17.53
N TYR A 53 -19.66 -16.00 -17.27
CA TYR A 53 -20.32 -16.85 -18.25
C TYR A 53 -21.29 -16.00 -19.07
N LYS A 54 -21.01 -15.85 -20.38
CA LYS A 54 -22.01 -15.37 -21.32
C LYS A 54 -23.08 -16.43 -21.32
N ILE A 55 -24.11 -16.24 -20.49
CA ILE A 55 -25.37 -16.94 -20.67
C ILE A 55 -25.85 -16.42 -22.01
N ASP A 56 -25.53 -17.17 -23.06
CA ASP A 56 -26.15 -17.01 -24.37
C ASP A 56 -27.64 -17.23 -24.13
N ALA A 57 -28.37 -16.14 -23.91
CA ALA A 57 -29.81 -16.10 -23.87
C ALA A 57 -30.30 -16.36 -25.30
N LYS A 58 -30.22 -17.62 -25.73
CA LYS A 58 -31.00 -18.18 -26.82
C LYS A 58 -32.29 -18.72 -26.22
N CYS A 59 -33.24 -17.83 -25.99
CA CYS A 59 -34.67 -18.14 -25.98
C CYS A 59 -35.34 -17.22 -26.99
#